data_AF-A0A094BWA3-F1
#
_entry.id   AF-A0A094BWA3-F1
#
_cell.length_a   1.000
_cell.length_b   1.000
_cell.length_c   1.000
_cell.angle_alpha   90.00
_cell.angle_beta   90.00
_cell.angle_gamma   90.00
#
_symmetry.space_group_name_H-M   'P 1'
#
loop_
_entity.id
_entity.type
_entity.pdbx_description
1 polymer ?
#
loop_
_entity_poly.entity_id
_entity_poly.type
_entity_poly.pdbx_seq_one_letter_code
_entity_poly.pdbx_strand_id
1 'polypeptide(L)'
;MAPSQPPPKAVNDDPPFTLLTSTGHTSYPSSYTHQCAFMASIMGEFHNCILRALNSAYRHSFTTPPPRDAADLLRYCLAICSMISAHHDWEENSYFPALEAFAGQPGILASNIVQHHEFEDSLAAFQAYCEATTGEGFSGEEFRSKMRAFAPPLERHLSGEPETFYRLRELDSGALLEVYRKQEKIALAKGDMWL
;
A
#
# COMPACT_ATOMS: atom_id res chain seq x y z
N MET A 1 -15.84 -30.67 34.43
CA MET A 1 -15.14 -29.41 34.16
C MET A 1 -16.12 -28.49 33.45
N ALA A 2 -16.34 -27.28 33.97
CA ALA A 2 -17.14 -26.29 33.25
C ALA A 2 -16.38 -25.87 31.99
N PRO A 3 -17.05 -25.66 30.84
CA PRO A 3 -16.38 -25.14 29.65
C PRO A 3 -15.79 -23.78 29.97
N SER A 4 -14.49 -23.62 29.69
CA SER A 4 -13.78 -22.35 29.82
C SER A 4 -14.50 -21.29 29.00
N GLN A 5 -14.84 -20.15 29.61
CA GLN A 5 -15.41 -19.03 28.87
C GLN A 5 -14.43 -18.62 27.77
N PRO A 6 -14.92 -18.33 26.54
CA PRO A 6 -14.08 -17.77 25.50
C PRO A 6 -13.45 -16.47 26.03
N PRO A 7 -12.19 -16.17 25.66
CA PRO A 7 -11.53 -14.95 26.10
C PRO A 7 -12.41 -13.74 25.77
N PRO A 8 -12.42 -12.70 26.64
CA PRO A 8 -13.15 -11.47 26.35
C PRO A 8 -12.74 -10.98 24.96
N LYS A 9 -13.71 -10.60 24.11
CA LYS A 9 -13.41 -9.88 22.87
C LYS A 9 -12.50 -8.71 23.28
N ALA A 10 -11.27 -8.72 22.78
CA ALA A 10 -10.37 -7.60 22.95
C ALA A 10 -11.14 -6.32 22.57
N VAL A 11 -10.97 -5.26 23.35
CA VAL A 11 -11.45 -3.92 23.00
C VAL A 11 -10.77 -3.60 21.67
N ASN A 12 -11.51 -3.80 20.57
CA ASN A 12 -10.98 -3.61 19.23
C ASN A 12 -10.95 -2.10 18.99
N ASP A 13 -9.78 -1.50 19.16
CA ASP A 13 -9.52 -0.23 18.48
C ASP A 13 -9.75 -0.45 16.99
N ASP A 14 -10.40 0.51 16.33
CA ASP A 14 -10.57 0.45 14.89
C ASP A 14 -9.20 0.35 14.21
N PRO A 15 -9.07 -0.46 13.13
CA PRO A 15 -7.84 -0.53 12.38
C PRO A 15 -7.42 0.88 11.90
N PRO A 16 -6.10 1.17 11.86
CA PRO A 16 -5.63 2.52 11.61
C PRO A 16 -5.74 2.96 10.14
N PHE A 17 -6.24 2.10 9.24
CA PHE A 17 -6.35 2.38 7.81
C PHE A 17 -7.79 2.37 7.32
N THR A 18 -8.18 3.46 6.67
CA THR A 18 -9.45 3.63 5.98
C THR A 18 -9.33 3.17 4.53
N LEU A 19 -10.28 2.37 4.05
CA LEU A 19 -10.29 1.94 2.65
C LEU A 19 -10.66 3.11 1.73
N LEU A 20 -10.06 3.13 0.53
CA LEU A 20 -10.40 4.10 -0.50
C LEU A 20 -11.83 3.87 -0.98
N THR A 21 -12.60 4.96 -1.00
CA THR A 21 -13.98 5.02 -1.54
C THR A 21 -14.06 5.83 -2.84
N SER A 22 -12.97 6.51 -3.21
CA SER A 22 -12.84 7.30 -4.43
C SER A 22 -11.39 7.31 -4.90
N THR A 23 -11.20 7.43 -6.21
CA THR A 23 -9.91 7.65 -6.87
C THR A 23 -9.78 9.09 -7.40
N GLY A 24 -10.65 9.99 -6.96
CA GLY A 24 -10.73 11.38 -7.45
C GLY A 24 -11.59 11.56 -8.69
N HIS A 25 -12.14 10.48 -9.27
CA HIS A 25 -12.89 10.53 -10.55
C HIS A 25 -13.98 11.61 -10.58
N THR A 26 -14.78 11.77 -9.52
CA THR A 26 -15.88 12.77 -9.46
C THR A 26 -15.43 14.21 -9.72
N SER A 27 -14.15 14.53 -9.46
CA SER A 27 -13.56 15.85 -9.71
C SER A 27 -13.20 16.07 -11.20
N TYR A 28 -13.17 15.00 -12.01
CA TYR A 28 -12.72 15.00 -13.41
C TYR A 28 -13.72 14.32 -14.36
N PRO A 29 -15.00 14.77 -14.43
CA PRO A 29 -16.04 14.12 -15.22
C PRO A 29 -15.75 14.05 -16.72
N SER A 30 -15.00 15.01 -17.27
CA SER A 30 -14.57 15.00 -18.68
C SER A 30 -13.53 13.93 -19.01
N SER A 31 -12.91 13.33 -17.98
CA SER A 31 -11.81 12.37 -18.12
C SER A 31 -12.24 10.92 -17.93
N TYR A 32 -13.54 10.63 -17.78
CA TYR A 32 -14.04 9.27 -17.50
C TYR A 32 -13.66 8.23 -18.56
N THR A 33 -13.55 8.63 -19.83
CA THR A 33 -13.13 7.74 -20.92
C THR A 33 -11.63 7.83 -21.21
N HIS A 34 -10.91 8.71 -20.51
CA HIS A 34 -9.48 8.90 -20.67
C HIS A 34 -8.71 7.83 -19.88
N GLN A 35 -7.57 7.39 -20.39
CA GLN A 35 -6.79 6.31 -19.77
C GLN A 35 -6.13 6.71 -18.44
N CYS A 36 -6.07 8.01 -18.11
CA CYS A 36 -5.71 8.45 -16.77
C CYS A 36 -6.71 7.99 -15.70
N ALA A 37 -8.01 7.87 -16.03
CA ALA A 37 -9.02 7.35 -15.10
C ALA A 37 -8.85 5.84 -14.88
N PHE A 38 -8.46 5.10 -15.92
CA PHE A 38 -8.06 3.69 -15.79
C PHE A 38 -6.85 3.55 -14.86
N MET A 39 -5.79 4.34 -15.06
CA MET A 39 -4.59 4.33 -14.22
C MET A 39 -4.90 4.69 -12.75
N ALA A 40 -5.72 5.71 -12.52
CA ALA A 40 -6.20 6.05 -11.18
C ALA A 40 -6.97 4.88 -10.53
N SER A 41 -7.74 4.12 -11.33
CA SER A 41 -8.55 3.01 -10.83
C SER A 41 -7.70 1.82 -10.42
N ILE A 42 -6.77 1.38 -11.26
CA ILE A 42 -5.86 0.27 -10.92
C ILE A 42 -5.00 0.61 -9.70
N MET A 43 -4.51 1.86 -9.61
CA MET A 43 -3.72 2.32 -8.47
C MET A 43 -4.56 2.26 -7.19
N GLY A 44 -5.76 2.85 -7.24
CA GLY A 44 -6.68 2.82 -6.12
C GLY A 44 -7.09 1.41 -5.70
N GLU A 45 -7.25 0.48 -6.64
CA GLU A 45 -7.56 -0.93 -6.37
C GLU A 45 -6.40 -1.63 -5.66
N PHE A 46 -5.17 -1.49 -6.16
CA PHE A 46 -3.99 -2.08 -5.56
C PHE A 46 -3.71 -1.51 -4.16
N HIS A 47 -3.83 -0.20 -3.98
CA HIS A 47 -3.75 0.46 -2.67
C HIS A 47 -4.76 -0.11 -1.67
N ASN A 48 -5.95 -0.41 -2.16
CA ASN A 48 -7.00 -1.04 -1.37
C ASN A 48 -6.68 -2.51 -1.01
N CYS A 49 -5.83 -3.20 -1.77
CA CYS A 49 -5.27 -4.50 -1.37
C CYS A 49 -4.27 -4.34 -0.22
N ILE A 50 -3.37 -3.34 -0.30
CA ILE A 50 -2.41 -3.00 0.76
C ILE A 50 -3.14 -2.70 2.08
N LEU A 51 -4.11 -1.78 2.05
CA LEU A 51 -4.86 -1.35 3.24
C LEU A 51 -5.66 -2.51 3.86
N ARG A 52 -6.25 -3.38 3.04
CA ARG A 52 -6.93 -4.59 3.53
C ARG A 52 -5.96 -5.56 4.21
N ALA A 53 -4.79 -5.77 3.63
CA ALA A 53 -3.78 -6.65 4.19
C ALA A 53 -3.31 -6.15 5.56
N LEU A 54 -2.96 -4.86 5.66
CA LEU A 54 -2.56 -4.21 6.91
C LEU A 54 -3.68 -4.25 7.97
N ASN A 55 -4.91 -3.94 7.59
CA ASN A 55 -6.06 -4.01 8.50
C ASN A 55 -6.33 -5.43 9.01
N SER A 56 -6.14 -6.44 8.15
CA SER A 56 -6.28 -7.83 8.57
C SER A 56 -5.20 -8.21 9.58
N ALA A 57 -3.93 -7.85 9.32
CA ALA A 57 -2.82 -8.11 10.23
C ALA A 57 -3.02 -7.40 11.59
N TYR A 58 -3.45 -6.13 11.57
CA TYR A 58 -3.78 -5.37 12.78
C TYR A 58 -4.85 -6.08 13.62
N ARG A 59 -5.93 -6.56 13.00
CA ARG A 59 -7.00 -7.28 13.69
C ARG A 59 -6.52 -8.62 14.26
N HIS A 60 -5.73 -9.38 13.50
CA HIS A 60 -5.19 -10.65 13.97
C HIS A 60 -4.27 -10.47 15.18
N SER A 61 -3.54 -9.36 15.29
CA SER A 61 -2.68 -9.08 16.44
C SER A 61 -3.38 -9.08 17.82
N PHE A 62 -4.72 -8.97 17.87
CA PHE A 62 -5.48 -9.03 19.12
C PHE A 62 -5.77 -10.45 19.59
N THR A 63 -5.81 -11.41 18.68
CA THR A 63 -6.31 -12.77 18.95
C THR A 63 -5.31 -13.86 18.60
N THR A 64 -4.22 -13.53 17.90
CA THR A 64 -3.18 -14.47 17.51
C THR A 64 -2.47 -15.07 18.73
N PRO A 65 -2.58 -16.38 18.97
CA PRO A 65 -1.88 -17.04 20.07
C PRO A 65 -0.42 -17.33 19.71
N PRO A 66 0.52 -17.25 20.66
CA PRO A 66 1.89 -17.72 20.46
C PRO A 66 1.96 -19.26 20.54
N PRO A 67 3.03 -19.90 20.00
CA PRO A 67 4.10 -19.30 19.22
C PRO A 67 3.92 -19.44 17.70
N ARG A 68 3.20 -20.46 17.22
CA ARG A 68 3.12 -20.75 15.78
C ARG A 68 2.35 -19.68 15.01
N ASP A 69 1.13 -19.37 15.43
CA ASP A 69 0.27 -18.42 14.71
C ASP A 69 0.86 -17.01 14.75
N ALA A 70 1.56 -16.65 15.83
CA ALA A 70 2.33 -15.41 15.93
C ALA A 70 3.47 -15.36 14.91
N ALA A 71 4.23 -16.44 14.75
CA ALA A 71 5.27 -16.52 13.73
C ALA A 71 4.71 -16.47 12.29
N ASP A 72 3.54 -17.06 12.06
CA ASP A 72 2.84 -16.98 10.77
C ASP A 72 2.36 -15.54 10.49
N LEU A 73 1.82 -14.83 11.49
CA LEU A 73 1.43 -13.42 11.36
C LEU A 73 2.63 -12.52 11.04
N LEU A 74 3.77 -12.72 11.71
CA LEU A 74 5.00 -11.96 11.44
C LEU A 74 5.48 -12.17 10.00
N ARG A 75 5.50 -13.42 9.52
CA ARG A 75 5.82 -13.74 8.11
C ARG A 75 4.85 -13.11 7.12
N TYR A 76 3.56 -13.12 7.43
CA TYR A 76 2.54 -12.45 6.62
C TYR A 76 2.83 -10.95 6.49
N CYS A 77 3.26 -10.30 7.58
CA CYS A 77 3.62 -8.89 7.57
C CYS A 77 4.89 -8.59 6.78
N LEU A 78 5.87 -9.50 6.74
CA LEU A 78 7.03 -9.39 5.86
C LEU A 78 6.63 -9.42 4.38
N ALA A 79 5.67 -10.27 4.01
CA ALA A 79 5.13 -10.27 2.65
C ALA A 79 4.42 -8.94 2.31
N ILE A 80 3.68 -8.36 3.27
CA ILE A 80 3.06 -7.03 3.09
C ILE A 80 4.14 -5.95 2.91
N CYS A 81 5.19 -5.92 3.74
CA CYS A 81 6.26 -4.93 3.63
C CYS A 81 6.99 -5.06 2.28
N SER A 82 7.25 -6.29 1.84
CA SER A 82 7.85 -6.55 0.53
C SER A 82 6.96 -6.09 -0.62
N MET A 83 5.64 -6.30 -0.54
CA MET A 83 4.67 -5.84 -1.54
C MET A 83 4.67 -4.31 -1.63
N ILE A 84 4.60 -3.61 -0.48
CA ILE A 84 4.63 -2.14 -0.42
C ILE A 84 5.95 -1.60 -0.99
N SER A 85 7.08 -2.21 -0.64
CA SER A 85 8.40 -1.77 -1.09
C SER A 85 8.59 -1.98 -2.60
N ALA A 86 8.14 -3.12 -3.13
CA ALA A 86 8.24 -3.41 -4.57
C ALA A 86 7.39 -2.43 -5.40
N HIS A 87 6.16 -2.18 -4.97
CA HIS A 87 5.24 -1.22 -5.60
C HIS A 87 5.88 0.17 -5.74
N HIS A 88 6.35 0.76 -4.62
CA HIS A 88 6.95 2.09 -4.65
C HIS A 88 8.33 2.11 -5.36
N ASP A 89 9.12 1.03 -5.29
CA ASP A 89 10.38 0.93 -6.06
C ASP A 89 10.12 0.97 -7.57
N TRP A 90 9.12 0.22 -8.05
CA TRP A 90 8.71 0.26 -9.45
C TRP A 90 8.23 1.65 -9.86
N GLU A 91 7.45 2.31 -9.01
CA GLU A 91 6.97 3.66 -9.24
C GLU A 91 8.10 4.67 -9.42
N GLU A 92 8.99 4.76 -8.44
CA GLU A 92 10.08 5.73 -8.42
C GLU A 92 11.14 5.46 -9.50
N ASN A 93 11.49 4.20 -9.71
CA ASN A 93 12.63 3.84 -10.55
C ASN A 93 12.24 3.49 -11.99
N SER A 94 10.96 3.38 -12.31
CA SER A 94 10.50 2.97 -13.65
C SER A 94 9.25 3.71 -14.12
N TYR A 95 8.16 3.66 -13.36
CA TYR A 95 6.85 4.10 -13.85
C TYR A 95 6.72 5.62 -13.91
N PHE A 96 6.98 6.33 -12.81
CA PHE A 96 6.89 7.80 -12.78
C PHE A 96 7.89 8.45 -13.74
N PRO A 97 9.17 8.02 -13.83
CA PRO A 97 10.09 8.55 -14.84
C PRO A 97 9.58 8.38 -16.28
N ALA A 98 8.93 7.24 -16.59
CA ALA A 98 8.39 7.01 -17.92
C ALA A 98 7.19 7.92 -18.23
N LEU A 99 6.32 8.16 -17.25
CA LEU A 99 5.20 9.10 -17.38
C LEU A 99 5.68 10.54 -17.52
N GLU A 100 6.66 10.97 -16.73
CA GLU A 100 7.25 12.30 -16.81
C GLU A 100 7.94 12.56 -18.15
N ALA A 101 8.68 11.57 -18.66
CA ALA A 101 9.30 11.64 -19.98
C ALA A 101 8.25 11.74 -21.11
N PHE A 102 7.17 10.98 -21.02
CA PHE A 102 6.07 11.06 -21.99
C PHE A 102 5.33 12.40 -21.91
N ALA A 103 5.09 12.91 -20.70
CA ALA A 103 4.42 14.19 -20.48
C ALA A 103 5.29 15.39 -20.89
N GLY A 104 6.61 15.22 -20.97
CA GLY A 104 7.54 16.33 -21.10
C GLY A 104 7.52 17.30 -19.90
N GLN A 105 7.05 16.81 -18.74
CA GLN A 105 6.88 17.58 -17.51
C GLN A 105 7.58 16.87 -16.35
N PRO A 106 8.90 17.09 -16.19
CA PRO A 106 9.64 16.57 -15.05
C PRO A 106 9.03 17.02 -13.72
N GLY A 107 8.88 16.09 -12.79
CA GLY A 107 8.31 16.33 -11.46
C GLY A 107 6.79 16.42 -11.38
N ILE A 108 6.04 16.09 -12.44
CA ILE A 108 4.56 16.10 -12.39
C ILE A 108 3.98 15.16 -11.30
N LEU A 109 4.75 14.13 -10.90
CA LEU A 109 4.43 13.15 -9.86
C LEU A 109 5.38 13.22 -8.64
N ALA A 110 6.26 14.22 -8.56
CA ALA A 110 7.25 14.32 -7.48
C ALA A 110 6.65 14.38 -6.07
N SER A 111 5.39 14.84 -5.93
CA SER A 111 4.69 14.83 -4.65
C SER A 111 4.48 13.42 -4.08
N ASN A 112 4.32 12.41 -4.94
CA ASN A 112 4.10 11.03 -4.49
C ASN A 112 5.39 10.45 -3.92
N ILE A 113 6.52 10.68 -4.59
CA ILE A 113 7.86 10.30 -4.13
C ILE A 113 8.16 10.92 -2.76
N VAL A 114 7.89 12.22 -2.58
CA VAL A 114 8.05 12.87 -1.26
C VAL A 114 7.22 12.17 -0.19
N GLN A 115 6.00 11.74 -0.52
CA GLN A 115 5.13 11.03 0.41
C GLN A 115 5.58 9.59 0.69
N HIS A 116 6.25 8.91 -0.23
CA HIS A 116 6.87 7.60 0.03
C HIS A 116 7.88 7.70 1.18
N HIS A 117 8.76 8.69 1.09
CA HIS A 117 9.78 8.93 2.10
C HIS A 117 9.20 9.36 3.47
N GLU A 118 7.96 9.84 3.54
CA GLU A 118 7.32 10.19 4.82
C GLU A 118 7.05 8.96 5.72
N PHE A 119 6.92 7.76 5.14
CA PHE A 119 6.65 6.54 5.91
C PHE A 119 7.74 5.48 5.83
N GLU A 120 8.67 5.56 4.86
CA GLU A 120 9.65 4.50 4.57
C GLU A 120 10.45 4.04 5.79
N ASP A 121 10.96 4.98 6.60
CA ASP A 121 11.75 4.67 7.79
C ASP A 121 10.93 3.92 8.84
N SER A 122 9.68 4.34 9.04
CA SER A 122 8.77 3.71 9.99
C SER A 122 8.25 2.35 9.52
N LEU A 123 8.10 2.16 8.20
CA LEU A 123 7.80 0.87 7.60
C LEU A 123 8.98 -0.09 7.73
N ALA A 124 10.20 0.38 7.46
CA ALA A 124 11.43 -0.39 7.64
C ALA A 124 11.63 -0.81 9.11
N ALA A 125 11.31 0.06 10.07
CA ALA A 125 11.34 -0.30 11.49
C ALA A 125 10.31 -1.39 11.86
N PHE A 126 9.11 -1.37 11.24
CA PHE A 126 8.12 -2.43 11.42
C PHE A 126 8.56 -3.75 10.78
N GLN A 127 9.15 -3.70 9.59
CA GLN A 127 9.74 -4.86 8.94
C GLN A 127 10.84 -5.49 9.81
N ALA A 128 11.79 -4.68 10.30
CA ALA A 128 12.88 -5.14 11.16
C ALA A 128 12.36 -5.79 12.46
N TYR A 129 11.29 -5.24 13.05
CA TYR A 129 10.60 -5.89 14.17
C TYR A 129 10.06 -7.26 13.77
N CYS A 130 9.40 -7.38 12.61
CA CYS A 130 8.85 -8.64 12.13
C CYS A 130 9.94 -9.70 11.83
N GLU A 131 11.12 -9.28 11.38
CA GLU A 131 12.26 -10.17 11.12
C GLU A 131 12.92 -10.66 12.42
N ALA A 132 13.09 -9.77 13.40
CA ALA A 132 13.79 -10.08 14.64
C ALA A 132 12.92 -10.81 15.68
N THR A 133 11.59 -10.65 15.61
CA THR A 133 10.67 -11.20 16.61
C THR A 133 10.37 -12.67 16.33
N THR A 134 10.49 -13.51 17.35
CA THR A 134 10.02 -14.90 17.29
C THR A 134 8.55 -14.97 17.68
N GLY A 135 7.88 -16.05 17.30
CA GLY A 135 6.49 -16.29 17.71
C GLY A 135 6.27 -16.31 19.23
N GLU A 136 7.29 -16.72 20.01
CA GLU A 136 7.26 -16.68 21.48
C GLU A 136 7.40 -15.25 22.04
N GLY A 137 8.20 -14.41 21.37
CA GLY A 137 8.43 -13.02 21.76
C GLY A 137 7.38 -12.04 21.25
N PHE A 138 6.34 -12.53 20.57
CA PHE A 138 5.33 -11.67 19.94
C PHE A 138 4.50 -10.91 20.98
N SER A 139 4.50 -9.59 20.86
CA SER A 139 3.58 -8.70 21.57
C SER A 139 2.63 -8.05 20.57
N GLY A 140 1.34 -8.36 20.68
CA GLY A 140 0.32 -7.70 19.86
C GLY A 140 0.27 -6.18 20.09
N GLU A 141 0.54 -5.72 21.31
CA GLU A 141 0.60 -4.28 21.63
C GLU A 141 1.76 -3.59 20.91
N GLU A 142 2.97 -4.16 20.99
CA GLU A 142 4.14 -3.60 20.31
C GLU A 142 3.95 -3.62 18.79
N PHE A 143 3.47 -4.74 18.25
CA PHE A 143 3.12 -4.88 16.83
C PHE A 143 2.20 -3.75 16.35
N ARG A 144 1.09 -3.51 17.06
CA ARG A 144 0.14 -2.43 16.72
C ARG A 144 0.76 -1.04 16.89
N SER A 145 1.62 -0.85 17.89
CA SER A 145 2.34 0.42 18.10
C SER A 145 3.25 0.75 16.91
N LYS A 146 4.04 -0.23 16.43
CA LYS A 146 4.87 -0.08 15.24
C LYS A 146 4.03 0.20 13.99
N MET A 147 2.90 -0.49 13.83
CA MET A 147 2.00 -0.24 12.69
C MET A 147 1.42 1.17 12.69
N ARG A 148 1.04 1.71 13.85
CA ARG A 148 0.55 3.09 13.97
C ARG A 148 1.59 4.15 13.63
N ALA A 149 2.89 3.84 13.73
CA ALA A 149 3.95 4.79 13.44
C ALA A 149 3.98 5.20 11.96
N PHE A 150 3.75 4.25 11.04
CA PHE A 150 3.72 4.51 9.60
C PHE A 150 2.30 4.74 9.05
N ALA A 151 1.26 4.41 9.82
CA ALA A 151 -0.10 4.40 9.30
C ALA A 151 -0.60 5.75 8.76
N PRO A 152 -0.46 6.88 9.48
CA PRO A 152 -0.94 8.16 8.96
C PRO A 152 -0.27 8.63 7.65
N PRO A 153 1.08 8.64 7.51
CA PRO A 153 1.70 9.00 6.23
C PRO A 153 1.38 8.03 5.10
N LEU A 154 1.37 6.72 5.37
CA LEU A 154 1.00 5.72 4.36
C LEU A 154 -0.45 5.89 3.88
N GLU A 155 -1.41 6.09 4.80
CA GLU A 155 -2.82 6.30 4.44
C GLU A 155 -3.00 7.56 3.57
N ARG A 156 -2.34 8.68 3.93
CA ARG A 156 -2.39 9.91 3.13
C ARG A 156 -1.86 9.69 1.72
N HIS A 157 -0.73 9.02 1.60
CA HIS A 157 -0.14 8.69 0.30
C HIS A 157 -1.10 7.82 -0.53
N LEU A 158 -1.49 6.66 0.00
CA LEU A 158 -2.29 5.68 -0.72
C LEU A 158 -3.66 6.24 -1.14
N SER A 159 -4.27 7.12 -0.32
CA SER A 159 -5.54 7.76 -0.64
C SER A 159 -5.43 8.93 -1.63
N GLY A 160 -4.31 9.66 -1.62
CA GLY A 160 -4.10 10.85 -2.44
C GLY A 160 -3.55 10.56 -3.84
N GLU A 161 -2.68 9.56 -3.96
CA GLU A 161 -1.97 9.28 -5.20
C GLU A 161 -2.89 9.00 -6.41
N PRO A 162 -3.97 8.18 -6.31
CA PRO A 162 -4.83 7.90 -7.46
C PRO A 162 -5.34 9.16 -8.17
N GLU A 163 -5.63 10.23 -7.42
CA GLU A 163 -6.10 11.49 -8.00
C GLU A 163 -5.01 12.20 -8.81
N THR A 164 -3.73 12.00 -8.49
CA THR A 164 -2.61 12.65 -9.19
C THR A 164 -2.49 12.23 -10.65
N PHE A 165 -2.95 11.03 -11.02
CA PHE A 165 -2.98 10.57 -12.40
C PHE A 165 -3.84 11.44 -13.31
N TYR A 166 -4.85 12.15 -12.78
CA TYR A 166 -5.66 13.08 -13.55
C TYR A 166 -4.89 14.34 -13.99
N ARG A 167 -3.66 14.57 -13.51
CA ARG A 167 -2.74 15.58 -14.08
C ARG A 167 -2.33 15.24 -15.53
N LEU A 168 -2.40 13.97 -15.91
CA LEU A 168 -2.03 13.45 -17.24
C LEU A 168 -3.19 13.47 -18.25
N ARG A 169 -4.37 13.99 -17.87
CA ARG A 169 -5.59 13.97 -18.70
C ARG A 169 -5.51 14.78 -20.01
N GLU A 170 -4.53 15.69 -20.10
CA GLU A 170 -4.32 16.53 -21.29
C GLU A 170 -3.39 15.85 -22.32
N LEU A 171 -2.83 14.68 -21.98
CA LEU A 171 -1.98 13.89 -22.88
C LEU A 171 -2.83 13.02 -23.81
N ASP A 172 -2.20 12.42 -24.82
CA ASP A 172 -2.88 11.45 -25.66
C ASP A 172 -3.24 10.19 -24.86
N SER A 173 -4.54 9.90 -24.77
CA SER A 173 -5.12 8.79 -24.03
C SER A 173 -4.55 7.42 -24.45
N GLY A 174 -4.39 7.21 -25.76
CA GLY A 174 -3.92 5.93 -26.30
C GLY A 174 -2.45 5.70 -25.97
N ALA A 175 -1.61 6.70 -26.23
CA ALA A 175 -0.18 6.66 -25.95
C ALA A 175 0.10 6.55 -24.44
N LEU A 176 -0.72 7.19 -23.59
CA LEU A 176 -0.62 7.04 -22.13
C LEU A 176 -0.81 5.58 -21.70
N LEU A 177 -1.79 4.88 -22.26
CA LEU A 177 -2.00 3.45 -22.01
C LEU A 177 -0.85 2.58 -22.53
N GLU A 178 -0.22 2.95 -23.64
CA GLU A 178 0.97 2.25 -24.14
C GLU A 178 2.15 2.36 -23.17
N VAL A 179 2.34 3.53 -22.54
CA VAL A 179 3.35 3.71 -21.49
C VAL A 179 3.07 2.76 -20.32
N TYR A 180 1.83 2.76 -19.80
CA TYR A 180 1.44 1.86 -18.71
C TYR A 180 1.72 0.38 -19.05
N ARG A 181 1.22 -0.11 -20.20
CA ARG A 181 1.41 -1.50 -20.63
C ARG A 181 2.88 -1.89 -20.81
N LYS A 182 3.72 -0.94 -21.21
CA LYS A 182 5.16 -1.17 -21.31
C LYS A 182 5.78 -1.34 -19.92
N GLN A 183 5.39 -0.49 -18.97
CA GLN A 183 5.90 -0.55 -17.59
C GLN A 183 5.42 -1.79 -16.85
N GLU A 184 4.16 -2.18 -17.04
CA GLU A 184 3.61 -3.45 -16.53
C GLU A 184 4.45 -4.65 -17.00
N LYS A 185 4.78 -4.73 -18.30
CA LYS A 185 5.65 -5.79 -18.83
C LYS A 185 7.05 -5.78 -18.23
N ILE A 186 7.61 -4.60 -17.97
CA ILE A 186 8.94 -4.46 -17.35
C ILE A 186 8.92 -4.98 -15.92
N ALA A 187 7.89 -4.65 -15.13
CA ALA A 187 7.78 -5.10 -13.76
C ALA A 187 7.56 -6.62 -13.68
N LEU A 188 6.64 -7.16 -14.48
CA LEU A 188 6.40 -8.61 -14.57
C LEU A 188 7.66 -9.38 -14.96
N ALA A 189 8.49 -8.85 -15.88
CA ALA A 189 9.75 -9.48 -16.27
C ALA A 189 10.81 -9.49 -15.15
N LYS A 190 10.72 -8.56 -14.19
CA LYS A 190 11.55 -8.53 -12.99
C LYS A 190 11.01 -9.41 -11.85
N GLY A 191 9.89 -10.08 -12.07
CA GLY A 191 9.21 -10.86 -11.03
C GLY A 191 8.43 -10.00 -10.05
N ASP A 192 8.20 -8.72 -10.37
CA ASP A 192 7.32 -7.88 -9.60
C ASP A 192 5.87 -8.27 -9.91
N MET A 193 5.23 -8.89 -8.91
CA MET A 193 3.85 -9.34 -9.01
C MET A 193 2.87 -8.32 -8.41
N TRP A 194 3.37 -7.14 -8.01
CA TRP A 194 2.69 -6.18 -7.15
C TRP A 194 2.54 -4.83 -7.87
N LEU A 195 1.89 -4.87 -9.03
CA LEU A 195 1.54 -3.72 -9.89
C LEU A 195 0.13 -3.19 -9.62
#